data_AF-A0A087HNX6-F1
#
_entry.id   AF-A0A087HNX6-F1
#
_cell.length_a   1.000
_cell.length_b   1.000
_cell.length_c   1.000
_cell.angle_alpha   90.00
_cell.angle_beta   90.00
_cell.angle_gamma   90.00
#
_symmetry.space_group_name_H-M   'P 1'
#
loop_
_entity.id
_entity.type
_entity.pdbx_description
1 polymer ?
#
loop_
_entity_poly.entity_id
_entity_poly.type
_entity_poly.pdbx_seq_one_letter_code
_entity_poly.pdbx_strand_id
1 'polypeptide(L)'
;PSSKSSSTDPEDVQLHITFIVNISKGGDGETLEIMCSAWPDTIQISNFFIRKSSKSSPNAFIGPQFEQMEDELQDLLYRFLEERGISDDLAVFLHQYMENKAKAEYIRWMETIKSYVEQK
;
A
#
# COMPACT_ATOMS: atom_id res chain seq x y z
N PRO A 1 4.10 -35.26 -23.47
CA PRO A 1 5.09 -34.72 -22.51
C PRO A 1 4.35 -33.98 -21.38
N SER A 2 4.16 -34.70 -20.27
CA SER A 2 3.55 -34.22 -19.03
C SER A 2 4.27 -32.97 -18.52
N SER A 3 3.58 -31.97 -17.98
CA SER A 3 3.47 -31.68 -16.53
C SER A 3 3.29 -30.15 -16.43
N LYS A 4 2.54 -29.50 -15.55
CA LYS A 4 1.88 -29.84 -14.29
C LYS A 4 0.80 -28.78 -14.12
N SER A 5 -0.42 -29.20 -13.78
CA SER A 5 -1.41 -28.33 -13.14
C SER A 5 -0.81 -27.82 -11.83
N SER A 6 -0.66 -26.50 -11.68
CA SER A 6 -0.35 -25.89 -10.39
C SER A 6 -1.54 -26.12 -9.46
N SER A 7 -1.39 -27.10 -8.56
CA SER A 7 -2.23 -27.26 -7.40
C SER A 7 -2.13 -25.99 -6.55
N THR A 8 -3.20 -25.21 -6.47
CA THR A 8 -3.28 -24.05 -5.59
C THR A 8 -3.37 -24.56 -4.14
N ASP A 9 -2.23 -24.62 -3.47
CA ASP A 9 -2.16 -24.84 -2.03
C ASP A 9 -2.71 -23.57 -1.33
N PRO A 10 -3.61 -23.65 -0.34
CA PRO A 10 -4.06 -22.46 0.41
C PRO A 10 -2.92 -21.69 1.10
N GLU A 11 -1.71 -22.26 1.17
CA GLU A 11 -0.49 -21.59 1.66
C GLU A 11 0.15 -20.64 0.61
N ASP A 12 -0.28 -20.66 -0.66
CA ASP A 12 0.32 -19.88 -1.75
C ASP A 12 -0.48 -18.60 -2.08
N VAL A 13 -1.27 -18.10 -1.11
CA VAL A 13 -1.98 -16.82 -1.26
C VAL A 13 -1.00 -15.68 -0.91
N GLN A 14 -0.38 -15.11 -1.94
CA GLN A 14 0.46 -13.93 -1.78
C GLN A 14 -0.41 -12.71 -1.50
N LEU A 15 -0.41 -12.25 -0.24
CA LEU A 15 -1.11 -11.04 0.17
C LEU A 15 -0.21 -9.81 -0.02
N HIS A 16 -0.79 -8.69 -0.44
CA HIS A 16 -0.10 -7.40 -0.46
C HIS A 16 -0.73 -6.44 0.55
N ILE A 17 0.06 -5.46 0.98
CA ILE A 17 -0.40 -4.37 1.84
C ILE A 17 -0.68 -3.17 0.94
N THR A 18 -1.93 -2.70 0.90
CA THR A 18 -2.26 -1.43 0.23
C THR A 18 -1.90 -0.26 1.13
N PHE A 19 -1.16 0.70 0.59
CA PHE A 19 -0.84 1.96 1.28
C PHE A 19 -0.88 3.14 0.31
N ILE A 20 -1.10 4.34 0.86
CA ILE A 20 -1.23 5.57 0.08
C ILE A 20 -0.05 6.48 0.43
N VAL A 21 0.68 6.89 -0.59
CA VAL A 21 1.75 7.88 -0.48
C VAL A 21 1.17 9.26 -0.80
N ASN A 22 1.27 10.19 0.14
CA ASN A 22 0.84 11.57 -0.02
C ASN A 22 2.06 12.49 -0.02
N ILE A 23 2.25 13.23 -1.12
CA ILE A 23 3.38 14.14 -1.30
C ILE A 23 2.83 15.54 -1.51
N SER A 24 3.11 16.42 -0.55
CA SER A 24 2.75 17.84 -0.61
C SER A 24 4.00 18.70 -0.77
N LYS A 25 3.88 19.77 -1.55
CA LYS A 25 4.87 20.84 -1.63
C LYS A 25 4.25 22.10 -1.02
N GLY A 26 4.99 22.82 -0.18
CA GLY A 26 4.50 24.05 0.42
C GLY A 26 4.14 25.08 -0.66
N GLY A 27 2.95 25.68 -0.59
CA GLY A 27 2.53 26.75 -1.51
C GLY A 27 1.06 26.65 -1.95
N ASP A 28 0.64 25.51 -2.49
CA ASP A 28 -0.57 25.48 -3.35
C ASP A 28 -1.74 24.66 -2.80
N GLY A 29 -1.58 24.02 -1.64
CA GLY A 29 -2.61 23.15 -1.05
C GLY A 29 -2.95 21.94 -1.93
N GLU A 30 -2.05 21.57 -2.84
CA GLU A 30 -2.15 20.39 -3.68
C GLU A 30 -1.29 19.26 -3.10
N THR A 31 -1.79 18.04 -3.22
CA THR A 31 -1.11 16.82 -2.77
C THR A 31 -1.15 15.80 -3.89
N LEU A 32 0.01 15.26 -4.25
CA LEU A 32 0.11 14.10 -5.12
C LEU A 32 -0.18 12.85 -4.26
N GLU A 33 -1.25 12.16 -4.58
CA GLU A 33 -1.68 10.92 -3.94
C GLU A 33 -1.35 9.76 -4.86
N ILE A 34 -0.61 8.77 -4.37
CA ILE A 34 -0.18 7.58 -5.13
C ILE A 34 -0.61 6.35 -4.35
N MET A 35 -1.43 5.51 -4.95
CA MET A 35 -1.87 4.24 -4.38
C MET A 35 -0.88 3.14 -4.74
N CYS A 36 -0.34 2.50 -3.71
CA CYS A 36 0.70 1.48 -3.85
C CYS A 36 0.25 0.17 -3.21
N SER A 37 0.76 -0.93 -3.76
CA SER A 37 0.64 -2.28 -3.22
C SER A 37 2.04 -2.80 -2.91
N ALA A 38 2.33 -2.99 -1.61
CA ALA A 38 3.55 -3.66 -1.15
C ALA A 38 3.34 -5.17 -1.17
N TRP A 39 3.87 -5.82 -2.19
CA TRP A 39 4.10 -7.26 -2.20
C TRP A 39 5.31 -7.58 -1.29
N PRO A 40 5.55 -8.86 -0.93
CA PRO A 40 6.63 -9.24 0.00
C PRO A 40 8.02 -8.67 -0.33
N ASP A 41 8.32 -8.52 -1.62
CA ASP A 41 9.63 -8.14 -2.14
C ASP A 41 9.59 -6.97 -3.14
N THR A 42 8.41 -6.42 -3.44
CA THR A 42 8.29 -5.32 -4.40
C THR A 42 7.13 -4.37 -4.11
N ILE A 43 7.30 -3.11 -4.50
CA ILE A 43 6.20 -2.12 -4.49
C ILE A 43 5.68 -1.92 -5.92
N GLN A 44 4.36 -2.04 -6.08
CA GLN A 44 3.67 -1.72 -7.32
C GLN A 44 2.80 -0.46 -7.17
N ILE A 45 2.88 0.44 -8.15
CA ILE A 45 1.99 1.60 -8.24
C ILE A 45 0.73 1.17 -9.00
N SER A 46 -0.45 1.37 -8.40
CA SER A 46 -1.73 1.08 -9.06
C SER A 46 -2.29 2.30 -9.79
N ASN A 47 -2.31 3.45 -9.12
CA ASN A 47 -2.85 4.69 -9.66
C ASN A 47 -2.32 5.91 -8.89
N PHE A 48 -2.39 7.10 -9.48
CA PHE A 48 -1.96 8.35 -8.87
C PHE A 48 -2.77 9.54 -9.38
N PHE A 49 -3.01 10.53 -8.52
CA PHE A 49 -3.71 11.76 -8.89
C PHE A 49 -3.33 12.93 -8.00
N ILE A 50 -3.62 14.15 -8.48
CA ILE A 50 -3.44 15.37 -7.70
C ILE A 50 -4.76 15.68 -6.99
N ARG A 51 -4.72 15.67 -5.66
CA ARG A 51 -5.82 16.14 -4.81
C ARG A 51 -5.60 17.62 -4.47
N LYS A 52 -6.61 18.45 -4.76
CA LYS A 52 -6.62 19.87 -4.32
C LYS A 52 -7.33 19.98 -2.96
N SER A 53 -6.87 20.89 -2.11
CA SER A 53 -7.43 21.12 -0.76
C SER A 53 -8.87 21.68 -0.77
N SER A 54 -9.39 22.20 -1.89
CA SER A 54 -10.77 22.66 -1.97
C SER A 54 -11.72 21.46 -2.10
N LYS A 55 -12.83 21.51 -1.33
CA LYS A 55 -13.87 20.46 -1.16
C LYS A 55 -13.91 19.45 -2.30
N SER A 56 -13.57 18.18 -1.99
CA SER A 56 -13.56 17.07 -2.94
C SER A 56 -14.89 17.01 -3.69
N SER A 57 -14.86 17.32 -4.98
CA SER A 57 -15.99 17.04 -5.84
C SER A 57 -16.09 15.51 -5.99
N PRO A 58 -17.31 14.93 -5.96
CA PRO A 58 -17.49 13.50 -6.24
C PRO A 58 -17.04 13.09 -7.65
N ASN A 59 -16.69 14.07 -8.51
CA ASN A 59 -16.19 13.89 -9.86
C ASN A 59 -14.69 14.22 -9.98
N ALA A 60 -13.93 14.16 -8.87
CA ALA A 60 -12.49 14.38 -8.91
C ALA A 60 -11.84 13.34 -9.83
N PHE A 61 -11.06 13.80 -10.81
CA PHE A 61 -10.32 12.94 -11.73
C PHE A 61 -9.33 12.08 -10.92
N ILE A 62 -9.49 10.76 -10.99
CA ILE A 62 -8.73 9.76 -10.20
C ILE A 62 -7.38 9.44 -10.87
N GLY A 63 -7.01 10.14 -11.94
CA GLY A 63 -5.77 9.84 -12.68
C GLY A 63 -5.93 8.70 -13.69
N PRO A 64 -4.99 8.59 -14.65
CA PRO A 64 -4.93 7.45 -15.56
C PRO A 64 -4.46 6.19 -14.82
N GLN A 65 -4.86 5.00 -15.28
CA GLN A 65 -4.25 3.77 -14.78
C GLN A 65 -2.74 3.79 -15.03
N PHE A 66 -1.95 3.43 -14.02
CA PHE A 66 -0.49 3.49 -14.11
C PHE A 66 0.06 2.68 -15.30
N GLU A 67 -0.50 1.49 -15.52
CA GLU A 67 -0.15 0.58 -16.64
C GLU A 67 -0.38 1.18 -18.04
N GLN A 68 -1.20 2.23 -18.16
CA GLN A 68 -1.49 2.89 -19.44
C GLN A 68 -0.52 4.03 -19.76
N MET A 69 0.39 4.35 -18.85
CA MET A 69 1.40 5.38 -19.05
C MET A 69 2.56 4.86 -19.92
N GLU A 70 3.26 5.79 -20.56
CA GLU A 70 4.52 5.49 -21.23
C GLU A 70 5.58 4.97 -20.24
N ASP A 71 6.31 3.93 -20.64
CA ASP A 71 7.27 3.21 -19.81
C ASP A 71 8.32 4.13 -19.16
N GLU A 72 8.83 5.12 -19.91
CA GLU A 72 9.81 6.08 -19.38
C GLU A 72 9.26 6.89 -18.19
N LEU A 73 7.97 7.25 -18.25
CA LEU A 73 7.32 8.00 -17.18
C LEU A 73 7.00 7.10 -15.98
N GLN A 74 6.70 5.83 -16.20
CA GLN A 74 6.58 4.83 -15.14
C GLN A 74 7.91 4.70 -14.37
N ASP A 75 9.03 4.55 -15.09
CA ASP A 75 10.37 4.45 -14.51
C ASP A 75 10.77 5.71 -13.73
N LEU A 76 10.39 6.90 -14.22
CA LEU A 76 10.63 8.16 -13.52
C LEU A 76 9.82 8.24 -12.22
N LEU A 77 8.58 7.74 -12.21
CA LEU A 77 7.73 7.78 -11.02
C LEU A 77 8.23 6.80 -9.95
N TYR A 78 8.68 5.60 -10.33
CA TYR A 78 9.33 4.67 -9.40
C TYR A 78 10.60 5.27 -8.80
N ARG A 79 11.51 5.81 -9.62
CA ARG A 79 12.72 6.50 -9.12
C ARG A 79 12.40 7.66 -8.17
N PHE A 80 11.37 8.45 -8.49
CA PHE A 80 10.92 9.55 -7.64
C PHE A 80 10.45 9.08 -6.25
N LEU A 81 9.82 7.92 -6.17
CA LEU A 81 9.41 7.28 -4.91
C LEU A 81 10.61 6.69 -4.15
N GLU A 82 11.52 6.00 -4.86
CA GLU A 82 12.73 5.42 -4.27
C GLU A 82 13.61 6.48 -3.61
N GLU A 83 13.83 7.63 -4.25
CA GLU A 83 14.58 8.76 -3.68
C GLU A 83 13.98 9.30 -2.36
N ARG A 84 12.72 8.98 -2.08
CA ARG A 84 11.99 9.35 -0.85
C ARG A 84 11.89 8.19 0.15
N GLY A 85 12.54 7.07 -0.13
CA GLY A 85 12.54 5.88 0.72
C GLY A 85 11.32 4.98 0.54
N ILE A 86 10.53 5.17 -0.52
CA ILE A 86 9.47 4.24 -0.92
C ILE A 86 10.08 3.28 -1.96
N SER A 87 10.70 2.20 -1.48
CA SER A 87 11.42 1.20 -2.28
C SER A 87 11.08 -0.23 -1.83
N ASP A 88 11.62 -1.24 -2.52
CA ASP A 88 11.40 -2.65 -2.18
C ASP A 88 11.83 -2.99 -0.73
N ASP A 89 12.84 -2.30 -0.19
CA ASP A 89 13.23 -2.42 1.22
C ASP A 89 12.08 -2.01 2.18
N LEU A 90 11.29 -0.99 1.81
CA LEU A 90 10.10 -0.60 2.56
C LEU A 90 9.03 -1.69 2.49
N ALA A 91 8.86 -2.36 1.35
CA ALA A 91 7.93 -3.48 1.22
C ALA A 91 8.31 -4.60 2.19
N VAL A 92 9.57 -5.03 2.20
CA VAL A 92 10.07 -6.07 3.12
C VAL A 92 9.84 -5.65 4.57
N PHE A 93 10.16 -4.40 4.92
CA PHE A 93 9.92 -3.85 6.26
C PHE A 93 8.43 -3.86 6.64
N LEU A 94 7.55 -3.42 5.75
CA LEU A 94 6.11 -3.36 6.01
C LEU A 94 5.53 -4.75 6.33
N HIS A 95 5.94 -5.78 5.60
CA HIS A 95 5.50 -7.15 5.87
C HIS A 95 5.97 -7.64 7.24
N GLN A 96 7.25 -7.46 7.58
CA GLN A 96 7.76 -7.80 8.92
C GLN A 96 7.06 -7.02 10.04
N TYR A 97 6.82 -5.72 9.81
CA TYR A 97 6.12 -4.86 10.75
C TYR A 97 4.68 -5.32 10.95
N MET A 98 3.96 -5.65 9.88
CA MET A 98 2.56 -6.06 9.93
C MET A 98 2.37 -7.40 10.66
N GLU A 99 3.26 -8.37 10.51
CA GLU A 99 3.23 -9.60 11.31
C GLU A 99 3.35 -9.31 12.81
N ASN A 100 4.29 -8.46 13.19
CA ASN A 100 4.51 -8.10 14.59
C ASN A 100 3.34 -7.29 15.15
N LYS A 101 2.80 -6.36 14.37
CA LYS A 101 1.62 -5.57 14.71
C LYS A 101 0.40 -6.46 14.88
N ALA A 102 0.18 -7.44 14.02
CA ALA A 102 -0.94 -8.37 14.12
C ALA A 102 -0.92 -9.14 15.46
N LYS A 103 0.25 -9.64 15.86
CA LYS A 103 0.45 -10.29 17.16
C LYS A 103 0.18 -9.34 18.33
N ALA A 104 0.71 -8.12 18.27
CA ALA A 104 0.54 -7.12 19.32
C ALA A 104 -0.94 -6.69 19.48
N GLU A 105 -1.63 -6.42 18.37
CA GLU A 105 -3.06 -6.05 18.38
C GLU A 105 -3.94 -7.21 18.85
N TYR A 106 -3.59 -8.46 18.52
CA TYR A 106 -4.31 -9.63 19.04
C TYR A 106 -4.22 -9.71 20.57
N ILE A 107 -3.03 -9.51 21.14
CA ILE A 107 -2.85 -9.47 22.60
C ILE A 107 -3.66 -8.32 23.21
N ARG A 108 -3.54 -7.11 22.66
CA ARG A 108 -4.30 -5.93 23.12
C ARG A 108 -5.81 -6.16 23.06
N TRP A 109 -6.30 -6.80 22.00
CA TRP A 109 -7.69 -7.17 21.85
C TRP A 109 -8.13 -8.15 22.95
N MET A 110 -7.34 -9.19 23.22
CA MET A 110 -7.64 -10.15 24.29
C MET A 110 -7.67 -9.49 25.67
N GLU A 111 -6.72 -8.59 25.96
CA GLU A 111 -6.71 -7.81 27.21
C GLU A 111 -7.95 -6.93 27.34
N THR A 112 -8.42 -6.35 26.24
CA THR A 112 -9.63 -5.53 26.19
C THR A 112 -10.87 -6.38 26.49
N ILE A 113 -10.98 -7.56 25.87
CA ILE A 113 -12.09 -8.50 26.11
C ILE A 113 -12.09 -8.99 27.57
N LYS A 114 -10.92 -9.37 28.09
CA LYS A 114 -10.76 -9.77 29.49
C LYS A 114 -11.27 -8.68 30.43
N SER A 115 -10.78 -7.45 30.25
CA SER A 115 -11.17 -6.30 31.08
C SER A 115 -12.68 -6.04 31.04
N TYR A 116 -13.31 -6.20 29.87
CA TYR A 116 -14.76 -6.06 29.72
C TYR A 116 -15.54 -7.15 30.47
N VAL A 117 -15.07 -8.40 30.44
CA VAL A 117 -15.73 -9.53 31.14
C VAL A 117 -15.54 -9.46 32.66
N GLU A 118 -14.38 -8.97 33.12
CA GLU A 118 -14.05 -8.83 34.55
C GLU A 118 -14.73 -7.64 35.23
N GLN A 119 -15.26 -6.65 34.48
CA GLN A 119 -16.02 -5.52 35.02
C GLN A 119 -17.46 -5.90 35.50
N LYS A 120 -17.63 -7.11 36.04
CA LYS A 120 -18.87 -7.55 36.70
C LYS A 120 -18.81 -7.37 38.21
#